data_AF-A0A377XS07-F1
#
_entry.id   AF-A0A377XS07-F1
#
_cell.length_a   1.000
_cell.length_b   1.000
_cell.length_c   1.000
_cell.angle_alpha   90.00
_cell.angle_beta   90.00
_cell.angle_gamma   90.00
#
_symmetry.space_group_name_H-M   'P 1'
#
loop_
_entity.id
_entity.type
_entity.pdbx_description
1 polymer ?
#
loop_
_entity_poly.entity_id
_entity_poly.type
_entity_poly.pdbx_seq_one_letter_code
_entity_poly.pdbx_strand_id
1 'polypeptide(L)'
;MPINRNVPKGLTKYLTMLHQELSSHMMKEEQILFPMIKQGMGAQAGGPISVMESEHDEAGELLEVIKHITHNVTPPPEACTTWKAMYNGINEMIDDLMEHISLENNVLFRAPRRKVKKKAPAGALDIVRLIWPLRVAFFMTGRCKQR
;
A
#
# COMPACT_ATOMS: atom_id res chain seq x y z
N MET A 1 9.73 6.86 33.11
CA MET A 1 8.76 7.52 32.21
C MET A 1 7.44 6.76 32.28
N PRO A 2 6.28 7.42 32.37
CA PRO A 2 5.02 6.70 32.42
C PRO A 2 4.79 5.97 31.10
N ILE A 3 4.46 4.68 31.18
CA ILE A 3 4.05 3.86 30.04
C ILE A 3 2.73 4.45 29.54
N ASN A 4 2.75 5.16 28.42
CA ASN A 4 1.53 5.66 27.81
C ASN A 4 0.71 4.46 27.31
N ARG A 5 -0.42 4.20 27.97
CA ARG A 5 -1.30 3.05 27.69
C ARG A 5 -1.96 3.10 26.31
N ASN A 6 -1.94 4.26 25.64
CA ASN A 6 -2.61 4.49 24.37
C ASN A 6 -1.69 4.29 23.16
N VAL A 7 -0.41 3.94 23.36
CA VAL A 7 0.49 3.61 22.23
C VAL A 7 -0.05 2.34 21.55
N PRO A 8 -0.30 2.37 20.22
CA PRO A 8 -0.87 1.23 19.51
C PRO A 8 0.12 0.07 19.48
N LYS A 9 0.00 -0.83 20.45
CA LYS A 9 0.88 -1.99 20.61
C LYS A 9 0.80 -2.85 19.35
N GLY A 10 1.96 -3.16 18.78
CA GLY A 10 2.05 -3.97 17.58
C GLY A 10 1.95 -3.19 16.26
N LEU A 11 1.70 -1.89 16.26
CA LEU A 11 1.62 -1.10 15.02
C LEU A 11 2.87 -1.25 14.15
N THR A 12 4.06 -1.17 14.74
CA THR A 12 5.33 -1.40 14.03
C THR A 12 5.39 -2.78 13.36
N LYS A 13 4.87 -3.82 14.01
CA LYS A 13 4.86 -5.17 13.45
C LYS A 13 4.00 -5.21 12.19
N TYR A 14 2.77 -4.70 12.24
CA TYR A 14 1.85 -4.73 11.11
C TYR A 14 2.29 -3.83 9.96
N LEU A 15 2.85 -2.65 10.24
CA LEU A 15 3.45 -1.80 9.21
C LEU A 15 4.66 -2.47 8.55
N THR A 16 5.47 -3.21 9.32
CA THR A 16 6.61 -3.96 8.77
C THR A 16 6.14 -5.11 7.88
N MET A 17 5.11 -5.85 8.31
CA MET A 17 4.51 -6.91 7.49
C MET A 17 3.94 -6.34 6.19
N LEU A 18 3.12 -5.29 6.27
CA LEU A 18 2.55 -4.63 5.09
C LEU A 18 3.65 -4.17 4.13
N HIS A 19 4.72 -3.55 4.65
CA HIS A 19 5.86 -3.13 3.84
C HIS A 19 6.51 -4.32 3.11
N GLN A 20 6.72 -5.46 3.79
CA GLN A 20 7.34 -6.64 3.19
C GLN A 20 6.46 -7.23 2.09
N GLU A 21 5.17 -7.41 2.34
CA GLU A 21 4.22 -7.94 1.37
C GLU A 21 4.14 -7.03 0.14
N LEU A 22 3.93 -5.72 0.33
CA LEU A 22 3.86 -4.75 -0.78
C LEU A 22 5.17 -4.69 -1.57
N SER A 23 6.32 -4.78 -0.90
CA SER A 23 7.62 -4.77 -1.60
C SER A 23 7.76 -5.98 -2.53
N SER A 24 7.38 -7.17 -2.05
CA SER A 24 7.40 -8.38 -2.87
C SER A 24 6.36 -8.32 -4.00
N HIS A 25 5.15 -7.85 -3.68
CA HIS A 25 4.05 -7.64 -4.61
C HIS A 25 4.48 -6.77 -5.80
N MET A 26 4.89 -5.52 -5.53
CA MET A 26 5.30 -4.57 -6.57
C MET A 26 6.46 -5.09 -7.42
N MET A 27 7.39 -5.86 -6.83
CA MET A 27 8.46 -6.48 -7.61
C MET A 27 7.93 -7.46 -8.66
N LYS A 28 6.95 -8.31 -8.32
CA LYS A 28 6.34 -9.26 -9.26
C LYS A 28 5.63 -8.50 -10.38
N GLU A 29 4.98 -7.40 -10.04
CA GLU A 29 4.31 -6.57 -11.02
C GLU A 29 5.27 -5.90 -12.00
N GLU A 30 6.25 -5.15 -11.47
CA GLU A 30 7.22 -4.40 -12.27
C GLU A 30 8.09 -5.30 -13.15
N GLN A 31 8.51 -6.44 -12.63
CA GLN A 31 9.47 -7.31 -13.32
C GLN A 31 8.79 -8.31 -14.25
N ILE A 32 7.56 -8.73 -13.96
CA ILE A 32 6.89 -9.81 -14.68
C ILE A 32 5.56 -9.36 -15.27
N LEU A 33 4.59 -8.97 -14.44
CA LEU A 33 3.21 -8.77 -14.90
C LEU A 33 3.08 -7.61 -15.88
N PHE A 34 3.62 -6.44 -15.52
CA PHE A 34 3.52 -5.24 -16.35
C PHE A 34 4.27 -5.38 -17.69
N PRO A 35 5.49 -5.96 -17.75
CA PRO A 35 6.13 -6.30 -19.02
C PRO A 35 5.28 -7.24 -19.89
N MET A 36 4.67 -8.28 -19.32
CA MET A 36 3.80 -9.20 -20.07
C MET A 36 2.59 -8.48 -20.67
N ILE A 37 1.91 -7.64 -19.88
CA ILE A 37 0.77 -6.84 -20.36
C ILE A 37 1.20 -5.89 -21.47
N LYS A 38 2.32 -5.18 -21.31
CA LYS A 38 2.89 -4.27 -22.33
C LYS A 38 3.21 -4.97 -23.64
N GLN A 39 3.67 -6.21 -23.59
CA GLN A 39 3.97 -7.03 -24.78
C GLN A 39 2.70 -7.60 -25.45
N GLY A 40 1.51 -7.27 -24.93
CA GLY A 40 0.25 -7.77 -25.47
C GLY A 40 -0.09 -9.19 -25.03
N MET A 41 0.64 -9.76 -24.07
CA MET A 41 0.39 -11.10 -23.50
C MET A 41 -0.63 -11.08 -22.36
N GLY A 42 -1.47 -10.05 -22.30
CA GLY A 42 -2.45 -9.86 -21.23
C GLY A 42 -3.48 -11.00 -21.14
N ALA A 43 -3.86 -11.61 -22.26
CA ALA A 43 -4.81 -12.73 -22.25
C ALA A 43 -4.24 -13.99 -21.55
N GLN A 44 -2.91 -14.12 -21.53
CA GLN A 44 -2.17 -15.19 -20.88
C GLN A 44 -1.84 -14.86 -19.42
N ALA A 45 -2.05 -13.61 -18.98
CA ALA A 45 -1.73 -13.15 -17.64
C ALA A 45 -2.81 -13.51 -16.59
N GLY A 46 -3.83 -14.31 -16.93
CA GLY A 46 -4.93 -14.63 -16.01
C GLY A 46 -4.48 -15.29 -14.70
N GLY A 47 -3.50 -16.20 -14.75
CA GLY A 47 -2.90 -16.81 -13.56
C GLY A 47 -2.21 -15.77 -12.67
N PRO A 48 -1.20 -15.03 -13.19
CA PRO A 48 -0.55 -13.95 -12.46
C PRO A 48 -1.51 -12.89 -11.89
N ILE A 49 -2.51 -12.46 -12.66
CA ILE A 49 -3.52 -11.48 -12.21
C ILE A 49 -4.28 -12.03 -11.00
N SER A 50 -4.71 -13.30 -11.03
CA SER A 50 -5.41 -13.90 -9.89
C SER A 50 -4.57 -13.94 -8.61
N VAL A 51 -3.25 -14.08 -8.74
CA VAL A 51 -2.34 -14.02 -7.59
C VAL A 51 -2.25 -12.59 -7.06
N MET A 52 -2.11 -11.58 -7.94
CA MET A 52 -2.08 -10.18 -7.50
C MET A 52 -3.39 -9.75 -6.85
N GLU A 53 -4.54 -10.16 -7.39
CA GLU A 53 -5.87 -9.92 -6.79
C GLU A 53 -5.97 -10.55 -5.38
N SER A 54 -5.44 -11.75 -5.17
CA SER A 54 -5.40 -12.39 -3.84
C SER A 54 -4.49 -11.63 -2.86
N GLU A 55 -3.34 -11.14 -3.32
CA GLU A 55 -2.42 -10.36 -2.49
C GLU A 55 -2.99 -8.97 -2.15
N HIS A 56 -3.81 -8.39 -3.02
CA HIS A 56 -4.58 -7.18 -2.72
C HIS A 56 -5.57 -7.40 -1.58
N ASP A 57 -6.26 -8.55 -1.55
CA ASP A 57 -7.17 -8.89 -0.47
C ASP A 57 -6.41 -9.03 0.87
N GLU A 58 -5.27 -9.72 0.87
CA GLU A 58 -4.39 -9.86 2.05
C GLU A 58 -3.86 -8.50 2.55
N ALA A 59 -3.47 -7.61 1.64
CA ALA A 59 -3.09 -6.24 1.99
C ALA A 59 -4.26 -5.46 2.63
N GLY A 60 -5.48 -5.65 2.10
CA GLY A 60 -6.71 -5.10 2.68
C GLY A 60 -6.95 -5.57 4.11
N GLU A 61 -6.76 -6.86 4.40
CA GLU A 61 -6.86 -7.42 5.75
C GLU A 61 -5.85 -6.77 6.72
N LEU A 62 -4.60 -6.58 6.28
CA LEU A 62 -3.59 -5.89 7.08
C LEU A 62 -3.96 -4.43 7.36
N LEU A 63 -4.54 -3.72 6.39
CA LEU A 63 -5.03 -2.35 6.58
C LEU A 63 -6.15 -2.30 7.63
N GLU A 64 -7.08 -3.25 7.62
CA GLU A 64 -8.15 -3.30 8.62
C GLU A 64 -7.60 -3.58 10.03
N VAL A 65 -6.57 -4.42 10.16
CA VAL A 65 -5.87 -4.60 11.44
C VAL A 65 -5.19 -3.31 11.89
N ILE A 66 -4.50 -2.61 11.00
CA ILE A 66 -3.86 -1.32 11.30
C ILE A 66 -4.89 -0.28 11.74
N LYS A 67 -6.01 -0.15 11.03
CA LYS A 67 -7.13 0.73 11.43
C LYS A 67 -7.65 0.33 12.80
N HIS A 68 -7.89 -0.96 13.04
CA HIS A 68 -8.42 -1.43 14.33
C HIS A 68 -7.52 -1.03 15.51
N ILE A 69 -6.22 -1.33 15.46
CA ILE A 69 -5.29 -1.06 16.57
C ILE A 69 -4.97 0.43 16.74
N THR A 70 -5.28 1.26 15.73
CA THR A 70 -5.09 2.72 15.78
C THR A 70 -6.40 3.47 16.03
N HIS A 71 -7.49 2.77 16.37
CA HIS A 71 -8.83 3.35 16.55
C HIS A 71 -9.29 4.12 15.31
N ASN A 72 -9.26 3.45 14.16
CA ASN A 72 -9.50 4.02 12.84
C ASN A 72 -8.58 5.23 12.58
N VAL A 73 -7.28 5.06 12.87
CA VAL A 73 -6.25 6.08 12.68
C VAL A 73 -6.61 7.41 13.36
N THR A 74 -7.25 7.34 14.53
CA THR A 74 -7.65 8.52 15.33
C THR A 74 -6.68 8.73 16.48
N PRO A 75 -5.84 9.79 16.46
CA PRO A 75 -4.88 10.02 17.52
C PRO A 75 -5.60 10.47 18.80
N PRO A 76 -5.19 10.00 19.99
CA PRO A 76 -5.80 10.42 21.23
C PRO A 76 -5.44 11.89 21.57
N PRO A 77 -6.20 12.57 22.46
CA PRO A 77 -5.99 13.98 22.76
C PRO A 77 -4.56 14.34 23.21
N GLU A 78 -3.91 13.44 23.94
CA GLU A 78 -2.54 13.59 24.44
C GLU A 78 -1.44 13.29 23.41
N ALA A 79 -1.80 12.90 22.18
CA ALA A 79 -0.83 12.61 21.13
C ALA A 79 0.03 13.85 20.82
N CYS A 80 1.35 13.69 20.88
CA CYS A 80 2.28 14.73 20.45
C CYS A 80 2.28 14.89 18.93
N THR A 81 2.97 15.93 18.46
CA THR A 81 3.07 16.29 17.03
C THR A 81 3.61 15.14 16.18
N THR A 82 4.65 14.43 16.67
CA THR A 82 5.22 13.26 15.99
C THR A 82 4.19 12.14 15.81
N TRP A 83 3.38 11.86 16.82
CA TRP A 83 2.35 10.82 16.75
C TRP A 83 1.24 11.23 15.79
N LYS A 84 0.75 12.46 15.87
CA LYS A 84 -0.26 12.98 14.92
C LYS A 84 0.24 12.92 13.48
N ALA A 85 1.50 13.30 13.23
CA ALA A 85 2.12 13.20 11.91
C ALA A 85 2.20 11.75 11.40
N MET A 86 2.54 10.80 12.29
CA MET A 86 2.53 9.36 11.94
C MET A 86 1.13 8.89 11.52
N TYR A 87 0.09 9.27 12.27
CA TYR A 87 -1.29 8.87 11.93
C TYR A 87 -1.76 9.51 10.62
N ASN A 88 -1.40 10.78 10.36
CA ASN A 88 -1.67 11.40 9.06
C ASN A 88 -0.99 10.64 7.91
N GLY A 89 0.27 10.24 8.08
CA GLY A 89 0.98 9.44 7.06
C GLY A 89 0.39 8.04 6.87
N ILE A 90 -0.16 7.42 7.92
CA ILE A 90 -0.88 6.14 7.80
C ILE A 90 -2.17 6.33 6.98
N ASN A 91 -2.92 7.41 7.19
CA ASN A 91 -4.11 7.70 6.38
C ASN A 91 -3.77 7.94 4.91
N GLU A 92 -2.76 8.76 4.63
CA GLU A 92 -2.27 9.01 3.26
C GLU A 92 -1.88 7.70 2.57
N MET A 93 -1.11 6.85 3.25
CA MET A 93 -0.74 5.52 2.76
C MET A 93 -1.96 4.63 2.46
N ILE A 94 -2.97 4.63 3.34
CA ILE A 94 -4.19 3.84 3.14
C ILE A 94 -4.94 4.32 1.90
N ASP A 95 -5.13 5.63 1.76
CA ASP A 95 -5.85 6.24 0.64
C ASP A 95 -5.15 5.92 -0.68
N ASP A 96 -3.84 6.12 -0.74
CA ASP A 96 -3.02 5.84 -1.93
C ASP A 96 -3.05 4.35 -2.31
N LEU A 97 -2.94 3.45 -1.31
CA LEU A 97 -2.95 2.01 -1.56
C LEU A 97 -4.32 1.53 -2.07
N MET A 98 -5.41 2.05 -1.52
CA MET A 98 -6.75 1.71 -2.02
C MET A 98 -7.00 2.24 -3.43
N GLU A 99 -6.54 3.45 -3.74
CA GLU A 99 -6.63 3.99 -5.11
C GLU A 99 -5.82 3.14 -6.10
N HIS A 100 -4.59 2.79 -5.72
CA HIS A 100 -3.71 1.91 -6.50
C HIS A 100 -4.36 0.56 -6.81
N ILE A 101 -4.81 -0.17 -5.78
CA ILE A 101 -5.50 -1.46 -5.94
C ILE A 101 -6.75 -1.32 -6.81
N SER A 102 -7.50 -0.23 -6.65
CA SER A 102 -8.70 0.02 -7.46
C SER A 102 -8.37 0.23 -8.93
N LEU A 103 -7.34 1.02 -9.24
CA LEU A 103 -6.89 1.23 -10.62
C LEU A 103 -6.46 -0.09 -11.27
N GLU A 104 -5.78 -0.94 -10.52
CA GLU A 104 -5.31 -2.22 -11.05
C GLU A 104 -6.45 -3.20 -11.26
N ASN A 105 -7.23 -3.49 -10.22
CA ASN A 105 -8.32 -4.46 -10.26
C ASN A 105 -9.45 -4.04 -11.23
N ASN A 106 -9.75 -2.75 -11.30
CA ASN A 106 -10.91 -2.27 -12.06
C ASN A 106 -10.58 -1.75 -13.45
N VAL A 107 -9.33 -1.32 -13.70
CA VAL A 107 -8.92 -0.79 -15.00
C VAL A 107 -7.89 -1.70 -15.65
N LEU A 108 -6.73 -1.88 -15.03
CA LEU A 108 -5.59 -2.55 -15.64
C LEU A 108 -5.86 -4.04 -15.89
N PHE A 109 -6.38 -4.78 -14.93
CA PHE A 109 -6.59 -6.23 -15.02
C PHE A 109 -7.84 -6.62 -15.81
N ARG A 110 -8.74 -5.66 -16.06
CA ARG A 110 -9.91 -5.85 -16.95
C ARG A 110 -9.60 -5.56 -18.42
N ALA A 111 -8.69 -4.62 -18.68
CA ALA A 111 -8.25 -4.29 -20.04
C ALA A 111 -7.73 -5.49 -20.86
N PRO A 112 -6.89 -6.42 -20.34
CA PRO A 112 -6.38 -7.55 -21.09
C PRO A 112 -7.43 -8.64 -21.37
N ARG A 113 -8.56 -8.65 -20.65
CA ARG A 113 -9.72 -9.52 -20.94
C ARG A 113 -10.65 -8.92 -22.00
N ARG A 114 -10.52 -7.62 -22.29
CA ARG A 114 -11.20 -6.97 -23.43
C ARG A 114 -10.40 -7.27 -24.70
N LYS A 115 -11.07 -7.72 -25.76
CA LYS A 115 -10.45 -7.82 -27.09
C LYS A 115 -10.11 -6.41 -27.61
N VAL A 116 -8.95 -5.88 -27.25
CA VAL A 116 -8.51 -4.56 -27.72
C VAL A 116 -7.84 -4.72 -29.08
N LYS A 117 -8.56 -4.39 -30.15
CA LYS A 117 -7.94 -3.97 -31.41
C LYS A 117 -7.38 -2.56 -31.19
N LYS A 118 -6.10 -2.43 -30.81
CA LYS A 118 -5.15 -1.30 -31.00
C LYS A 118 -4.19 -1.11 -29.80
N LYS A 119 -2.95 -0.73 -30.15
CA LYS A 119 -1.79 -0.50 -29.27
C LYS A 119 -2.12 0.34 -28.03
N ALA A 120 -1.64 -0.10 -26.87
CA ALA A 120 -1.69 0.66 -25.63
C ALA A 120 -0.78 1.92 -25.74
N PRO A 121 -1.22 3.09 -25.26
CA PRO A 121 -0.37 4.27 -25.15
C PRO A 121 0.68 4.07 -24.04
N ALA A 122 1.90 4.53 -24.30
CA ALA A 122 2.97 4.53 -23.32
C ALA A 122 2.68 5.52 -22.20
N GLY A 123 2.71 5.09 -20.93
CA GLY A 123 2.72 6.01 -19.79
C GLY A 123 1.95 5.63 -18.52
N ALA A 124 1.48 4.40 -18.33
CA ALA A 124 0.68 4.02 -17.14
C ALA A 124 1.46 3.19 -16.09
N LEU A 125 2.70 3.56 -15.75
CA LEU A 125 3.55 2.75 -14.85
C LEU A 125 4.38 3.58 -13.85
N ASP A 126 3.83 4.64 -13.29
CA ASP A 126 4.60 5.46 -12.35
C ASP A 126 3.75 6.08 -11.23
N ILE A 127 2.79 5.32 -10.68
CA ILE A 127 1.98 5.80 -9.54
C ILE A 127 2.64 5.47 -8.19
N VAL A 128 3.36 4.34 -8.06
CA VAL A 128 3.90 3.92 -6.74
C VAL A 128 5.35 4.34 -6.50
N ARG A 129 6.11 4.67 -7.56
CA ARG A 129 7.51 5.09 -7.45
C ARG A 129 7.70 6.46 -6.79
N LEU A 130 6.65 7.29 -6.74
CA LEU A 130 6.75 8.67 -6.25
C LEU A 130 6.40 8.84 -4.77
N ILE A 131 5.77 7.84 -4.14
CA ILE A 131 5.19 8.01 -2.79
C ILE A 131 6.04 7.31 -1.71
N TRP A 132 6.64 6.15 -2.00
CA TRP A 132 7.17 5.28 -0.93
C TRP A 132 8.54 5.65 -0.30
N PRO A 133 9.55 6.28 -0.97
CA PRO A 133 10.88 6.30 -0.36
C PRO A 133 11.17 7.48 0.58
N LEU A 134 10.30 8.48 0.76
CA LEU A 134 10.70 9.73 1.43
C LEU A 134 10.23 9.98 2.86
N ARG A 135 9.37 9.15 3.49
CA ARG A 135 8.89 9.49 4.85
C ARG A 135 8.72 8.37 5.88
N VAL A 136 8.94 7.09 5.56
CA VAL A 136 8.79 6.01 6.57
C VAL A 136 10.06 5.81 7.42
N ALA A 137 11.24 6.17 6.93
CA ALA A 137 12.51 5.92 7.62
C ALA A 137 12.74 6.77 8.90
N PHE A 138 11.96 7.83 9.17
CA PHE A 138 12.25 8.74 10.28
C PHE A 138 11.61 8.36 11.62
N PHE A 139 10.66 7.41 11.67
CA PHE A 139 9.72 7.32 12.80
C PHE A 139 9.95 6.17 13.81
N MET A 140 10.98 5.33 13.63
CA MET A 140 11.23 4.17 14.51
C MET A 140 11.95 4.48 15.85
N THR A 141 12.34 5.73 16.13
CA THR A 141 13.19 6.06 17.30
C THR A 141 12.46 6.58 18.53
N GLY A 142 11.12 6.58 18.54
CA GLY A 142 10.32 6.67 19.77
C GLY A 142 10.42 7.98 20.58
N ARG A 143 11.10 9.02 20.10
CA ARG A 143 11.12 10.33 20.79
C ARG A 143 9.97 11.19 20.33
N CYS A 144 8.88 11.12 21.08
CA CYS A 144 7.77 12.06 21.03
C CYS A 144 8.31 13.48 21.33
N LYS A 145 8.44 14.33 20.30
CA LYS A 145 8.71 15.76 20.53
C LYS A 145 7.41 16.41 20.98
N GLN A 146 7.22 16.53 22.28
CA GLN A 146 6.30 17.51 22.84
C GLN A 146 6.91 18.88 22.57
N ARG A 147 6.10 19.79 22.02
CA ARG A 147 6.52 21.18 21.82
C ARG A 147 6.64 21.86 23.17
#